data_AF-A0A7Y1ZA92-F1
#
_entry.id   AF-A0A7Y1ZA92-F1
#
_cell.length_a   1.000
_cell.length_b   1.000
_cell.length_c   1.000
_cell.angle_alpha   90.00
_cell.angle_beta   90.00
_cell.angle_gamma   90.00
#
_symmetry.space_group_name_H-M   'P 1'
#
loop_
_entity.id
_entity.type
_entity.pdbx_description
1 polymer ?
#
loop_
_entity_poly.entity_id
_entity_poly.type
_entity_poly.pdbx_seq_one_letter_code
_entity_poly.pdbx_strand_id
1 'polypeptide(L)'
;MSEQKTYFSSKIQEIQATPNGGIVMSSDTIFKVTTKDNLYSLHPFFESLKVELEVETNFDKSLAFPCVQLDIQGKEAICDITIKKERGYLAVLLFDYTQHYAHLHEAAQEKKSALLNEREFQLKAEHEEEKKQYLTFMRKRIDENIVSELDQIAKNLEKLKNITENSEQLSILGDIESSFENFQLKANQIREELDFDFD
;
A
#
# COMPACT_ATOMS: atom_id res chain seq x y z
N MET A 1 45.21 -23.35 -19.17
CA MET A 1 43.89 -22.92 -19.67
C MET A 1 42.78 -23.62 -18.88
N SER A 2 42.62 -23.33 -17.58
CA SER A 2 41.82 -24.20 -16.68
C SER A 2 41.04 -23.48 -15.58
N GLU A 3 40.58 -22.24 -15.78
CA GLU A 3 39.84 -21.49 -14.74
C GLU A 3 38.44 -20.99 -15.15
N GLN A 4 38.01 -21.13 -16.41
CA GLN A 4 36.68 -20.64 -16.84
C GLN A 4 35.52 -21.63 -16.66
N LYS A 5 35.78 -22.91 -16.33
CA LYS A 5 34.72 -23.96 -16.28
C LYS A 5 33.92 -24.02 -14.97
N THR A 6 34.28 -23.26 -13.94
CA THR A 6 33.75 -23.47 -12.58
C THR A 6 32.70 -22.43 -12.12
N TYR A 7 32.56 -21.30 -12.80
CA TYR A 7 31.66 -20.21 -12.34
C TYR A 7 30.19 -20.41 -12.75
N PHE A 8 29.94 -21.10 -13.88
CA PHE A 8 28.57 -21.39 -14.36
C PHE A 8 27.99 -22.66 -13.75
N SER A 9 28.81 -23.61 -13.27
CA SER A 9 28.30 -24.91 -12.83
C SER A 9 27.56 -24.87 -11.50
N SER A 10 27.76 -23.85 -10.66
CA SER A 10 27.08 -23.74 -9.36
C SER A 10 25.73 -23.03 -9.42
N LYS A 11 25.41 -22.38 -10.55
CA LYS A 11 24.14 -21.63 -10.75
C LYS A 11 23.15 -22.36 -11.65
N ILE A 12 23.53 -23.50 -12.21
CA ILE A 12 22.71 -24.25 -13.14
C ILE A 12 22.54 -25.65 -12.60
N GLN A 13 21.30 -26.12 -12.50
CA GLN A 13 21.00 -27.52 -12.24
C GLN A 13 20.30 -28.15 -13.43
N GLU A 14 20.79 -29.31 -13.82
CA GLU A 14 20.16 -30.16 -14.81
C GLU A 14 19.46 -31.31 -14.09
N ILE A 15 18.22 -31.58 -14.50
CA ILE A 15 17.43 -32.72 -14.06
C ILE A 15 16.92 -33.41 -15.30
N GLN A 16 17.24 -34.69 -15.44
CA GLN A 16 16.65 -35.56 -16.45
C GLN A 16 15.57 -36.41 -15.79
N ALA A 17 14.35 -36.32 -16.28
CA ALA A 17 13.22 -37.11 -15.77
C ALA A 17 12.53 -37.88 -16.89
N THR A 18 11.81 -38.93 -16.53
CA THR A 18 10.87 -39.61 -17.44
C THR A 18 9.60 -38.78 -17.62
N PRO A 19 8.81 -38.99 -18.69
CA PRO A 19 7.52 -38.31 -18.86
C PRO A 19 6.56 -38.49 -17.66
N ASN A 20 6.65 -39.62 -16.96
CA ASN A 20 5.87 -39.92 -15.73
C ASN A 20 6.44 -39.24 -14.46
N GLY A 21 7.44 -38.38 -14.62
CA GLY A 21 8.06 -37.60 -13.53
C GLY A 21 9.13 -38.33 -12.73
N GLY A 22 9.39 -39.62 -12.99
CA GLY A 22 10.48 -40.34 -12.30
C GLY A 22 11.85 -39.77 -12.69
N ILE A 23 12.67 -39.38 -11.71
CA ILE A 23 13.95 -38.69 -11.94
C ILE A 23 15.04 -39.71 -12.25
N VAL A 24 15.71 -39.53 -13.38
CA VAL A 24 16.76 -40.44 -13.88
C VAL A 24 18.13 -39.94 -13.46
N MET A 25 18.35 -38.62 -13.54
CA MET A 25 19.63 -37.99 -13.22
C MET A 25 19.40 -36.56 -12.73
N SER A 26 20.23 -36.10 -11.80
CA SER A 26 20.36 -34.68 -11.50
C SER A 26 21.82 -34.31 -11.22
N SER A 27 22.19 -33.05 -11.52
CA SER A 27 23.48 -32.49 -11.15
C SER A 27 23.56 -32.01 -9.69
N ASP A 28 22.43 -31.96 -8.97
CA ASP A 28 22.33 -31.61 -7.54
C ASP A 28 23.02 -30.30 -7.11
N THR A 29 23.12 -29.35 -8.02
CA THR A 29 23.87 -28.09 -7.84
C THR A 29 23.07 -27.02 -7.08
N ILE A 30 21.76 -26.93 -7.28
CA ILE A 30 20.88 -25.96 -6.59
C ILE A 30 20.08 -26.65 -5.48
N PHE A 31 19.40 -27.75 -5.79
CA PHE A 31 18.60 -28.60 -4.91
C PHE A 31 19.15 -30.02 -4.91
N LYS A 32 19.09 -30.70 -3.77
CA LYS A 32 19.45 -32.12 -3.68
C LYS A 32 18.26 -32.96 -4.07
N VAL A 33 18.33 -33.62 -5.22
CA VAL A 33 17.22 -34.37 -5.80
C VAL A 33 17.67 -35.81 -6.04
N THR A 34 16.97 -36.78 -5.47
CA THR A 34 17.35 -38.18 -5.62
C THR A 34 16.61 -38.84 -6.77
N THR A 35 17.19 -39.89 -7.34
CA THR A 35 16.56 -40.69 -8.41
C THR A 35 15.33 -41.49 -7.95
N LYS A 36 15.04 -41.49 -6.64
CA LYS A 36 13.81 -42.05 -6.08
C LYS A 36 12.67 -41.03 -6.01
N ASP A 37 12.98 -39.75 -6.20
CA ASP A 37 11.99 -38.69 -6.15
C ASP A 37 11.23 -38.57 -7.47
N ASN A 38 10.02 -38.04 -7.39
CA ASN A 38 9.21 -37.72 -8.55
C ASN A 38 9.20 -36.20 -8.76
N LEU A 39 9.53 -35.75 -9.97
CA LEU A 39 9.55 -34.34 -10.38
C LEU A 39 8.24 -33.62 -10.04
N TYR A 40 7.09 -34.26 -10.28
CA TYR A 40 5.78 -33.68 -10.02
C TYR A 40 5.46 -33.59 -8.52
N SER A 41 6.16 -34.34 -7.67
CA SER A 41 6.03 -34.28 -6.22
C SER A 41 7.07 -33.36 -5.56
N LEU A 42 8.05 -32.85 -6.31
CA LEU A 42 9.09 -31.96 -5.77
C LEU A 42 8.55 -30.56 -5.45
N HIS A 43 7.67 -30.03 -6.31
CA HIS A 43 7.12 -28.69 -6.13
C HIS A 43 5.77 -28.55 -6.85
N PRO A 44 4.80 -27.80 -6.29
CA PRO A 44 3.50 -27.56 -6.93
C PRO A 44 3.59 -26.99 -8.35
N PHE A 45 4.66 -26.25 -8.65
CA PHE A 45 4.96 -25.79 -10.01
C PHE A 45 5.03 -26.95 -11.01
N PHE A 46 5.79 -28.01 -10.68
CA PHE A 46 5.93 -29.15 -11.59
C PHE A 46 4.64 -29.98 -11.64
N GLU A 47 3.94 -30.14 -10.50
CA GLU A 47 2.63 -30.78 -10.45
C GLU A 47 1.64 -30.13 -11.43
N SER A 48 1.62 -28.79 -11.49
CA SER A 48 0.72 -28.05 -12.37
C SER A 48 0.99 -28.30 -13.86
N LEU A 49 2.23 -28.65 -14.21
CA LEU A 49 2.65 -28.95 -15.58
C LEU A 49 2.51 -30.42 -15.95
N LYS A 50 2.12 -31.29 -15.01
CA LYS A 50 2.06 -32.74 -15.20
C LYS A 50 1.29 -33.14 -16.46
N VAL A 51 0.10 -32.58 -16.66
CA VAL A 51 -0.75 -32.91 -17.83
C VAL A 51 -0.07 -32.53 -19.14
N GLU A 52 0.55 -31.35 -19.22
CA GLU A 52 1.23 -30.89 -20.45
C GLU A 52 2.49 -31.71 -20.76
N LEU A 53 3.22 -32.12 -19.71
CA LEU A 53 4.47 -32.85 -19.83
C LEU A 53 4.25 -34.35 -20.10
N GLU A 54 3.18 -34.95 -19.58
CA GLU A 54 2.83 -36.37 -19.77
C GLU A 54 2.23 -36.70 -21.15
N VAL A 55 1.58 -35.74 -21.81
CA VAL A 55 0.92 -36.00 -23.11
C VAL A 55 1.95 -36.44 -24.16
N GLU A 56 1.81 -37.61 -24.80
CA GLU A 56 2.74 -38.10 -25.84
C GLU A 56 2.57 -37.41 -27.22
N THR A 57 2.40 -36.09 -27.21
CA THR A 57 2.38 -35.23 -28.40
C THR A 57 3.23 -33.97 -28.12
N ASN A 58 3.61 -33.24 -29.17
CA ASN A 58 4.44 -32.02 -29.07
C ASN A 58 5.89 -32.24 -28.58
N PHE A 59 6.57 -33.28 -29.08
CA PHE A 59 8.02 -33.41 -28.95
C PHE A 59 8.75 -32.22 -29.61
N ASP A 60 9.94 -31.87 -29.12
CA ASP A 60 10.75 -30.71 -29.53
C ASP A 60 10.28 -29.32 -29.05
N LYS A 61 9.22 -29.25 -28.24
CA LYS A 61 8.85 -28.00 -27.56
C LYS A 61 9.74 -27.77 -26.34
N SER A 62 10.31 -26.57 -26.29
CA SER A 62 10.98 -26.02 -25.10
C SER A 62 10.02 -25.05 -24.42
N LEU A 63 9.75 -25.29 -23.14
CA LEU A 63 8.98 -24.39 -22.29
C LEU A 63 9.96 -23.64 -21.40
N ALA A 64 9.93 -22.31 -21.41
CA ALA A 64 10.77 -21.47 -20.57
C ALA A 64 9.89 -20.65 -19.64
N PHE A 65 10.15 -20.77 -18.35
CA PHE A 65 9.43 -20.11 -17.27
C PHE A 65 10.42 -19.26 -16.46
N PRO A 66 10.44 -17.94 -16.67
CA PRO A 66 11.29 -17.06 -15.89
C PRO A 66 10.72 -16.83 -14.49
N CYS A 67 11.58 -16.52 -13.52
CA CYS A 67 11.23 -16.06 -12.18
C CYS A 67 10.31 -17.02 -11.38
N VAL A 68 10.59 -18.32 -11.43
CA VAL A 68 9.85 -19.31 -10.64
C VAL A 68 10.47 -19.42 -9.25
N GLN A 69 9.69 -19.08 -8.22
CA GLN A 69 10.08 -19.34 -6.84
C GLN A 69 9.87 -20.83 -6.53
N LEU A 70 10.94 -21.51 -6.15
CA LEU A 70 10.96 -22.91 -5.76
C LEU A 70 11.35 -23.02 -4.28
N ASP A 71 10.52 -23.71 -3.51
CA ASP A 71 10.88 -24.19 -2.17
C ASP A 71 10.94 -25.72 -2.17
N ILE A 72 12.15 -26.27 -2.15
CA ILE A 72 12.37 -27.72 -2.15
C ILE A 72 13.22 -28.06 -0.93
N GLN A 73 12.67 -28.90 -0.04
CA GLN A 73 13.33 -29.34 1.19
C GLN A 73 13.77 -28.18 2.12
N GLY A 74 13.01 -27.09 2.16
CA GLY A 74 13.28 -25.93 3.02
C GLY A 74 14.40 -25.01 2.49
N LYS A 75 14.81 -25.19 1.24
CA LYS A 75 15.68 -24.26 0.53
C LYS A 75 14.82 -23.48 -0.47
N GLU A 76 14.78 -22.17 -0.32
CA GLU A 76 14.13 -21.27 -1.26
C GLU A 76 15.14 -20.77 -2.30
N ALA A 77 14.76 -20.81 -3.57
CA ALA A 77 15.49 -20.16 -4.65
C ALA A 77 14.52 -19.62 -5.72
N ILE A 78 14.91 -18.52 -6.37
CA ILE A 78 14.20 -17.98 -7.53
C ILE A 78 14.98 -18.40 -8.77
N CYS A 79 14.36 -19.25 -9.58
CA CYS A 79 14.99 -19.86 -10.73
C CYS A 79 14.25 -19.58 -12.03
N ASP A 80 15.00 -19.43 -13.11
CA ASP A 80 14.44 -19.60 -14.45
C ASP A 80 14.46 -21.08 -14.80
N ILE A 81 13.32 -21.62 -15.22
CA ILE A 81 13.14 -23.04 -15.50
C ILE A 81 12.92 -23.23 -16.98
N THR A 82 13.78 -24.01 -17.63
CA THR A 82 13.59 -24.44 -19.02
C THR A 82 13.34 -25.93 -19.04
N ILE A 83 12.19 -26.35 -19.58
CA ILE A 83 11.82 -27.75 -19.74
C ILE A 83 11.79 -28.06 -21.23
N LYS A 84 12.69 -28.93 -21.68
CA LYS A 84 12.71 -29.47 -23.03
C LYS A 84 12.13 -30.86 -23.03
N LYS A 85 11.11 -31.07 -23.88
CA LYS A 85 10.46 -32.35 -24.04
C LYS A 85 11.07 -33.12 -25.21
N GLU A 86 11.66 -34.27 -24.90
CA GLU A 86 12.33 -35.15 -25.85
C GLU A 86 11.63 -36.50 -25.90
N ARG A 87 11.91 -37.30 -26.94
CA ARG A 87 11.31 -38.64 -27.04
C ARG A 87 11.82 -39.55 -25.93
N GLY A 88 10.96 -39.83 -24.95
CA GLY A 88 11.24 -40.75 -23.85
C GLY A 88 11.89 -40.11 -22.62
N TYR A 89 12.19 -38.80 -22.62
CA TYR A 89 12.68 -38.09 -21.44
C TYR A 89 12.37 -36.59 -21.47
N LEU A 90 12.42 -35.98 -20.29
CA LEU A 90 12.29 -34.55 -20.03
C LEU A 90 13.65 -34.04 -19.56
N ALA A 91 14.16 -32.99 -20.19
CA ALA A 91 15.34 -32.26 -19.72
C ALA A 91 14.89 -30.96 -19.07
N VAL A 92 15.12 -30.83 -17.77
CA VAL A 92 14.78 -29.65 -16.98
C VAL A 92 16.09 -28.95 -16.59
N LEU A 93 16.19 -27.67 -16.96
CA LEU A 93 17.30 -26.80 -16.59
C LEU A 93 16.78 -25.74 -15.63
N LEU A 94 17.41 -25.63 -14.48
CA LEU A 94 17.13 -24.61 -13.47
C LEU A 94 18.31 -23.64 -13.42
N PHE A 95 18.05 -22.35 -13.59
CA PHE A 95 19.05 -21.29 -13.48
C PHE A 95 18.77 -20.47 -12.22
N ASP A 96 19.68 -20.49 -11.25
CA ASP A 96 19.56 -19.70 -10.02
C ASP A 96 19.85 -18.22 -10.29
N TYR A 97 18.78 -17.42 -10.23
CA TYR A 97 18.81 -15.96 -10.33
C TYR A 97 18.35 -15.29 -9.04
N THR A 98 18.35 -15.99 -7.91
CA THR A 98 17.87 -15.49 -6.61
C THR A 98 18.49 -14.14 -6.26
N GLN A 99 19.81 -13.99 -6.42
CA GLN A 99 20.50 -12.72 -6.16
C GLN A 99 20.10 -11.60 -7.15
N HIS A 100 19.90 -11.93 -8.42
CA HIS A 100 19.53 -10.96 -9.44
C HIS A 100 18.11 -10.42 -9.18
N TYR A 101 17.18 -11.31 -8.85
CA TYR A 101 15.81 -10.95 -8.52
C TYR A 101 15.68 -10.27 -7.15
N ALA A 102 16.50 -10.63 -6.16
CA ALA A 102 16.51 -9.95 -4.86
C ALA A 102 16.81 -8.45 -5.00
N HIS A 103 17.83 -8.09 -5.78
CA HIS A 103 18.19 -6.68 -5.99
C HIS A 103 17.13 -5.91 -6.78
N LEU A 104 16.51 -6.54 -7.79
CA LEU A 104 15.43 -5.92 -8.55
C LEU A 104 14.17 -5.72 -7.69
N HIS A 105 13.88 -6.69 -6.82
CA HIS A 105 12.74 -6.60 -5.90
C HIS A 105 12.94 -5.49 -4.86
N GLU A 106 14.13 -5.41 -4.27
CA GLU A 106 14.49 -4.37 -3.30
C GLU A 106 14.40 -2.98 -3.92
N ALA A 107 15.02 -2.75 -5.08
CA ALA A 107 14.93 -1.47 -5.77
C ALA A 107 13.49 -1.09 -6.17
N ALA A 108 12.68 -2.07 -6.59
CA ALA A 108 11.27 -1.85 -6.89
C ALA A 108 10.46 -1.53 -5.64
N GLN A 109 10.79 -2.14 -4.50
CA GLN A 109 10.15 -1.90 -3.21
C GLN A 109 10.51 -0.53 -2.67
N GLU A 110 11.79 -0.13 -2.70
CA GLU A 110 12.24 1.21 -2.33
C GLU A 110 11.52 2.28 -3.15
N LYS A 111 11.43 2.09 -4.48
CA LYS A 111 10.71 3.03 -5.35
C LYS A 111 9.24 3.15 -4.99
N LYS A 112 8.57 2.02 -4.69
CA LYS A 112 7.16 2.02 -4.26
C LYS A 112 7.00 2.73 -2.92
N SER A 113 7.85 2.44 -1.95
CA SER A 113 7.83 3.09 -0.63
C SER A 113 8.06 4.59 -0.74
N ALA A 114 9.01 5.03 -1.56
CA ALA A 114 9.24 6.45 -1.81
C ALA A 114 8.00 7.15 -2.40
N LEU A 115 7.35 6.53 -3.39
CA LEU A 115 6.13 7.07 -4.00
C LEU A 115 4.97 7.15 -3.00
N LEU A 116 4.82 6.15 -2.13
CA LEU A 116 3.79 6.14 -1.09
C LEU A 116 4.01 7.25 -0.07
N ASN A 117 5.26 7.43 0.38
CA ASN A 117 5.61 8.48 1.34
C ASN A 117 5.37 9.87 0.75
N GLU A 118 5.69 10.09 -0.53
CA GLU A 118 5.42 11.34 -1.22
C GLU A 118 3.91 11.63 -1.29
N ARG A 119 3.11 10.61 -1.62
CA ARG A 119 1.63 10.72 -1.64
C ARG A 119 1.06 11.02 -0.26
N GLU A 120 1.54 10.34 0.77
CA GLU A 120 1.12 10.59 2.15
C GLU A 120 1.42 12.03 2.57
N PHE A 121 2.62 12.52 2.24
CA PHE A 121 3.01 13.89 2.52
C PHE A 121 2.10 14.90 1.79
N GLN A 122 1.82 14.68 0.50
CA GLN A 122 0.91 15.53 -0.27
C GLN A 122 -0.49 15.57 0.31
N LEU A 123 -1.05 14.41 0.67
CA LEU A 123 -2.39 14.31 1.27
C LEU A 123 -2.47 15.01 2.62
N LYS A 124 -1.43 14.89 3.46
CA LYS A 124 -1.37 15.60 4.75
C LYS A 124 -1.34 17.11 4.53
N ALA A 125 -0.50 17.59 3.61
CA ALA A 125 -0.42 19.01 3.29
C ALA A 125 -1.74 19.55 2.72
N GLU A 126 -2.40 18.80 1.83
CA GLU A 126 -3.70 19.15 1.27
C GLU A 126 -4.78 19.20 2.37
N HIS A 127 -4.83 18.20 3.24
CA HIS A 127 -5.77 18.17 4.36
C HIS A 127 -5.55 19.32 5.35
N GLU A 128 -4.29 19.67 5.66
CA GLU A 128 -3.97 20.83 6.50
C GLU A 128 -4.42 22.13 5.85
N GLU A 129 -4.23 22.28 4.53
CA GLU A 129 -4.69 23.44 3.78
C GLU A 129 -6.22 23.53 3.74
N GLU A 130 -6.91 22.42 3.48
CA GLU A 130 -8.38 22.35 3.53
C GLU A 130 -8.91 22.71 4.92
N LYS A 131 -8.26 22.21 6.00
CA LYS A 131 -8.61 22.57 7.37
C LYS A 131 -8.47 24.07 7.59
N LYS A 132 -7.36 24.68 7.17
CA LYS A 132 -7.14 26.13 7.29
C LYS A 132 -8.18 26.94 6.51
N GLN A 133 -8.51 26.52 5.30
CA GLN A 133 -9.55 27.17 4.49
C GLN A 133 -10.92 27.08 5.14
N TYR A 134 -11.28 25.90 5.68
CA TYR A 134 -12.53 25.70 6.40
C TYR A 134 -12.62 26.57 7.65
N LEU A 135 -11.57 26.61 8.48
CA LEU A 135 -11.53 27.46 9.68
C LEU A 135 -11.65 28.95 9.32
N THR A 136 -10.93 29.39 8.29
CA THR A 136 -11.01 30.77 7.77
C THR A 136 -12.43 31.11 7.32
N PHE A 137 -13.08 30.19 6.60
CA PHE A 137 -14.47 30.34 6.15
C PHE A 137 -15.45 30.44 7.34
N MET A 138 -15.29 29.57 8.34
CA MET A 138 -16.13 29.56 9.54
C MET A 138 -16.00 30.85 10.35
N ARG A 139 -14.77 31.33 10.54
CA ARG A 139 -14.49 32.60 11.23
C ARG A 139 -15.22 33.76 10.58
N LYS A 140 -15.05 33.91 9.26
CA LYS A 140 -15.75 34.95 8.48
C LYS A 140 -17.26 34.87 8.67
N ARG A 141 -17.83 33.67 8.65
CA ARG A 141 -19.27 33.46 8.80
C ARG A 141 -19.79 33.86 10.18
N ILE A 142 -19.03 33.59 11.25
CA ILE A 142 -19.37 33.99 12.62
C ILE A 142 -19.32 35.51 12.75
N ASP A 143 -18.25 36.14 12.26
CA ASP A 143 -18.11 37.60 12.32
C ASP A 143 -19.25 38.31 11.58
N GLU A 144 -19.55 37.89 10.35
CA GLU A 144 -20.56 38.54 9.50
C GLU A 144 -22.00 38.31 9.99
N ASN A 145 -22.35 37.08 10.43
CA ASN A 145 -23.75 36.72 10.66
C ASN A 145 -24.14 36.60 12.14
N ILE A 146 -23.16 36.48 13.05
CA ILE A 146 -23.44 36.35 14.49
C ILE A 146 -23.01 37.62 15.19
N VAL A 147 -21.72 37.98 15.14
CA VAL A 147 -21.18 39.12 15.89
C VAL A 147 -21.83 40.43 15.44
N SER A 148 -21.90 40.67 14.12
CA SER A 148 -22.52 41.89 13.59
C SER A 148 -24.01 42.01 13.93
N GLU A 149 -24.78 40.92 13.83
CA GLU A 149 -26.20 40.91 14.18
C GLU A 149 -26.41 41.13 15.68
N LEU A 150 -25.56 40.52 16.51
CA LEU A 150 -25.58 40.75 17.94
C LEU A 150 -25.32 42.24 18.23
N ASP A 151 -24.27 42.84 17.67
CA ASP A 151 -23.97 44.27 17.86
C ASP A 151 -25.15 45.18 17.45
N GLN A 152 -25.91 44.79 16.43
CA GLN A 152 -27.11 45.52 16.01
C GLN A 152 -28.27 45.37 17.00
N ILE A 153 -28.47 44.17 17.56
CA ILE A 153 -29.44 43.92 18.63
C ILE A 153 -29.08 44.72 19.89
N ALA A 154 -27.81 44.73 20.29
CA ALA A 154 -27.33 45.51 21.44
C ALA A 154 -27.66 47.01 21.29
N LYS A 155 -27.36 47.59 20.12
CA LYS A 155 -27.70 48.99 19.81
C LYS A 155 -29.21 49.26 19.86
N ASN A 156 -30.04 48.30 19.46
CA ASN A 156 -31.50 48.44 19.51
C ASN A 156 -32.04 48.31 20.94
N LEU A 157 -31.48 47.42 21.76
CA LEU A 157 -31.80 47.31 23.19
C LEU A 157 -31.45 48.59 23.94
N GLU A 158 -30.27 49.16 23.68
CA GLU A 158 -29.85 50.43 24.29
C GLU A 158 -30.79 51.58 23.91
N LYS A 159 -31.20 51.66 22.63
CA LYS A 159 -32.22 52.60 22.18
C LYS A 159 -33.54 52.40 22.92
N LEU A 160 -34.06 51.16 23.00
CA LEU A 160 -35.32 50.83 23.67
C LEU A 160 -35.30 51.22 25.15
N LYS A 161 -34.20 50.93 25.85
CA LYS A 161 -33.99 51.28 27.26
C LYS A 161 -34.11 52.78 27.51
N ASN A 162 -33.60 53.60 26.60
CA ASN A 162 -33.64 55.07 26.69
C ASN A 162 -35.05 55.68 26.47
N ILE A 163 -36.02 54.92 25.95
CA ILE A 163 -37.39 55.37 25.66
C ILE A 163 -38.44 54.67 26.54
N THR A 164 -38.05 53.70 27.37
CA THR A 164 -38.99 52.88 28.15
C THR A 164 -39.18 53.46 29.55
N GLU A 165 -40.42 53.85 29.90
CA GLU A 165 -40.77 54.42 31.21
C GLU A 165 -41.44 53.41 32.18
N ASN A 166 -41.85 52.23 31.68
CA ASN A 166 -42.53 51.20 32.48
C ASN A 166 -41.55 50.26 33.19
N SER A 167 -41.70 50.10 34.52
CA SER A 167 -40.84 49.25 35.37
C SER A 167 -40.84 47.77 34.98
N GLU A 168 -41.97 47.19 34.56
CA GLU A 168 -42.02 45.79 34.11
C GLU A 168 -41.26 45.59 32.80
N GLN A 169 -41.36 46.55 31.87
CA GLN A 169 -40.64 46.50 30.59
C GLN A 169 -39.13 46.68 30.79
N LEU A 170 -38.72 47.54 31.72
CA LEU A 170 -37.31 47.69 32.10
C LEU A 170 -36.73 46.41 32.72
N SER A 171 -37.51 45.68 33.52
CA SER A 171 -37.08 44.37 34.07
C SER A 171 -36.88 43.34 32.96
N ILE A 172 -37.83 43.21 32.03
CA ILE A 172 -37.74 42.28 30.89
C ILE A 172 -36.55 42.64 29.99
N LEU A 173 -36.31 43.93 29.75
CA LEU A 173 -35.13 44.39 28.99
C LEU A 173 -33.82 43.99 29.68
N GLY A 174 -33.75 44.06 31.02
CA GLY A 174 -32.58 43.62 31.77
C GLY A 174 -32.30 42.12 31.66
N ASP A 175 -33.35 41.29 31.67
CA ASP A 175 -33.23 39.84 31.45
C ASP A 175 -32.77 39.51 30.02
N ILE A 176 -33.27 40.25 29.03
CA ILE A 176 -32.85 40.12 27.62
C ILE A 176 -31.39 40.56 27.44
N GLU A 177 -30.98 41.68 28.03
CA GLU A 177 -29.57 42.15 28.02
C GLU A 177 -28.64 41.09 28.63
N SER A 178 -28.99 40.54 29.79
CA SER A 178 -28.19 39.51 30.47
C SER A 178 -28.07 38.22 29.64
N SER A 179 -29.15 37.81 28.98
CA SER A 179 -29.13 36.66 28.06
C SER A 179 -28.27 36.94 26.83
N PHE A 180 -28.39 38.15 26.28
CA PHE A 180 -27.66 38.61 25.11
C PHE A 180 -26.15 38.69 25.37
N GLU A 181 -25.71 39.26 26.50
CA GLU A 181 -24.30 39.33 26.89
C GLU A 181 -23.70 37.92 26.99
N ASN A 182 -24.43 36.96 27.56
CA ASN A 182 -24.00 35.56 27.62
C ASN A 182 -23.86 34.93 26.22
N PHE A 183 -24.75 35.26 25.28
CA PHE A 183 -24.64 34.78 23.90
C PHE A 183 -23.45 35.41 23.16
N GLN A 184 -23.21 36.70 23.35
CA GLN A 184 -22.08 37.40 22.75
C GLN A 184 -20.75 36.86 23.28
N LEU A 185 -20.68 36.55 24.58
CA LEU A 185 -19.50 35.96 25.20
C LEU A 185 -19.21 34.56 24.64
N LYS A 186 -20.24 33.72 24.47
CA LYS A 186 -20.10 32.40 23.82
C LYS A 186 -19.70 32.51 22.34
N ALA A 187 -20.25 33.46 21.60
CA ALA A 187 -19.89 33.68 20.19
C ALA A 187 -18.41 34.10 20.06
N ASN A 188 -17.93 34.96 20.95
CA ASN A 188 -16.53 35.36 20.98
C ASN A 188 -15.61 34.21 21.42
N GLN A 189 -16.02 33.38 22.37
CA GLN A 189 -15.28 32.17 22.76
C GLN A 189 -15.12 31.20 21.58
N ILE A 190 -16.20 30.90 20.86
CA ILE A 190 -16.14 30.04 19.67
C ILE A 190 -15.20 30.65 18.61
N ARG A 191 -15.21 31.98 18.46
CA ARG A 191 -14.30 32.67 17.54
C ARG A 191 -12.83 32.55 17.96
N GLU A 192 -12.52 32.69 19.25
CA GLU A 192 -11.15 32.56 19.77
C GLU A 192 -10.65 31.10 19.71
N GLU A 193 -11.52 30.12 19.96
CA GLU A 193 -11.18 28.70 19.81
C GLU A 193 -10.81 28.33 18.36
N LEU A 194 -11.43 28.98 17.37
CA LEU A 194 -11.06 28.81 15.96
C LEU A 194 -9.67 29.38 15.62
N ASP A 195 -9.17 30.35 16.39
CA ASP A 195 -7.85 30.95 16.19
C ASP A 195 -6.73 30.11 16.86
N PHE A 196 -7.01 29.35 17.92
CA PHE A 196 -6.03 28.48 18.62
C PHE A 196 -5.63 27.23 17.82
N ASP A 197 -6.46 26.84 16.85
CA ASP A 197 -6.26 25.63 16.04
C ASP A 197 -5.29 25.84 14.84
N PHE A 198 -4.65 27.02 14.77
CA PHE A 198 -3.68 27.44 13.75
C PHE A 198 -2.20 27.40 14.19
N ASP A 199 -1.91 27.21 15.49
CA ASP A 199 -0.54 27.06 16.05
C ASP A 199 -0.17 25.59 16.27
#